data_AF-A0A978TIA1-F1
#
_entry.id   AF-A0A978TIA1-F1
#
_cell.length_a   1.000
_cell.length_b   1.000
_cell.length_c   1.000
_cell.angle_alpha   90.00
_cell.angle_beta   90.00
_cell.angle_gamma   90.00
#
_symmetry.space_group_name_H-M   'P 1'
#
loop_
_entity.id
_entity.type
_entity.pdbx_description
1 polymer ?
#
loop_
_entity_poly.entity_id
_entity_poly.type
_entity_poly.pdbx_seq_one_letter_code
_entity_poly.pdbx_strand_id
1 'polypeptide(L)'
;MFLNPEGRRVPQVTFRMVSEAGWYSLSTAELFDHKTVVAFAVPGAFTCPYSPIQLLGYNEYAQAFRDNGVDEILCIAVNDPFSLAAWAEEEGANQIRFIPDLNGEFTRQMGMIVNLSDRGMGQRSRRYSMLVKDGVIEKLFVEGDSLESLPQVSNAETMLDYLNPAVEKPEEMTVLMQMWRTILCAQN
;
A
#
# COMPACT_ATOMS: atom_id res chain seq x y z
N MET A 1 -3.42 15.60 -16.87
CA MET A 1 -2.06 15.05 -17.13
C MET A 1 -1.50 14.63 -15.78
N PHE A 2 -1.30 13.34 -15.57
CA PHE A 2 -0.72 12.83 -14.32
C PHE A 2 0.74 13.30 -14.25
N LEU A 3 1.09 14.03 -13.19
CA LEU A 3 2.44 14.52 -12.99
C LEU A 3 3.25 13.40 -12.34
N ASN A 4 4.33 12.92 -12.96
CA ASN A 4 5.18 11.90 -12.34
C ASN A 4 5.87 12.51 -11.09
N PRO A 5 5.60 11.99 -9.87
CA PRO A 5 6.21 12.51 -8.65
C PRO A 5 7.56 11.85 -8.32
N GLU A 6 8.04 10.91 -9.13
CA GLU A 6 9.39 10.33 -8.97
C GLU A 6 10.47 11.43 -8.92
N GLY A 7 11.46 11.24 -8.05
CA GLY A 7 12.51 12.21 -7.73
C GLY A 7 12.09 13.33 -6.78
N ARG A 8 10.82 13.40 -6.38
CA ARG A 8 10.33 14.40 -5.42
C ARG A 8 10.19 13.80 -4.02
N ARG A 9 10.22 14.66 -3.01
CA ARG A 9 9.85 14.26 -1.66
C ARG A 9 8.36 13.93 -1.57
N VAL A 10 8.03 12.95 -0.75
CA VAL A 10 6.65 12.64 -0.37
C VAL A 10 5.97 13.87 0.26
N PRO A 11 4.64 14.00 0.14
CA PRO A 11 3.88 15.05 0.82
C PRO A 11 4.21 15.16 2.30
N GLN A 12 4.30 16.38 2.80
CA GLN A 12 4.52 16.66 4.21
C GLN A 12 3.16 16.78 4.90
N VAL A 13 2.74 15.69 5.55
CA VAL A 13 1.43 15.61 6.22
C VAL A 13 1.58 14.91 7.58
N THR A 14 0.52 14.97 8.38
CA THR A 14 0.44 14.29 9.68
C THR A 14 -0.81 13.42 9.73
N PHE A 15 -0.62 12.12 9.99
CA PHE A 15 -1.69 11.15 10.14
C PHE A 15 -2.17 11.10 11.59
N ARG A 16 -3.48 10.88 11.76
CA ARG A 16 -4.10 10.67 13.08
C ARG A 16 -4.25 9.17 13.32
N MET A 17 -3.44 8.66 14.23
CA MET A 17 -3.34 7.25 14.57
C MET A 17 -4.05 6.96 15.90
N VAL A 18 -4.37 5.70 16.14
CA VAL A 18 -4.97 5.22 17.39
C VAL A 18 -4.10 4.08 17.95
N SER A 19 -3.88 4.11 19.26
CA SER A 19 -3.25 3.05 20.05
C SER A 19 -4.07 2.77 21.30
N GLU A 20 -3.68 1.78 22.10
CA GLU A 20 -4.30 1.53 23.42
C GLU A 20 -4.23 2.76 24.35
N ALA A 21 -3.18 3.58 24.22
CA ALA A 21 -3.02 4.82 24.98
C ALA A 21 -3.87 6.00 24.44
N GLY A 22 -4.59 5.78 23.33
CA GLY A 22 -5.43 6.77 22.67
C GLY A 22 -4.81 7.33 21.39
N TRP A 23 -5.29 8.51 21.00
CA TRP A 23 -4.90 9.17 19.76
C TRP A 23 -3.48 9.71 19.81
N TYR A 24 -2.71 9.45 18.76
CA TYR A 24 -1.41 10.06 18.53
C TYR A 24 -1.28 10.55 17.09
N SER A 25 -0.26 11.36 16.84
CA SER A 25 0.01 11.91 15.51
C SER A 25 1.30 11.28 14.98
N LEU A 26 1.33 10.99 13.68
CA LEU A 26 2.49 10.41 13.01
C LEU A 26 2.75 11.20 11.73
N SER A 27 3.90 11.85 11.63
CA SER A 27 4.28 12.66 10.48
C SER A 27 4.88 11.80 9.36
N THR A 28 4.85 12.32 8.13
CA THR A 28 5.59 11.68 7.02
C THR A 28 7.10 11.71 7.22
N ALA A 29 7.64 12.72 7.91
CA ALA A 29 9.05 12.73 8.31
C ALA A 29 9.41 11.49 9.16
N GLU A 30 8.63 11.19 10.20
CA GLU A 30 8.84 10.00 11.04
C GLU A 30 8.71 8.67 10.26
N LEU A 31 7.87 8.65 9.23
CA LEU A 31 7.67 7.47 8.39
C LEU A 31 8.79 7.26 7.38
N PHE A 32 9.32 8.32 6.76
CA PHE A 32 10.13 8.20 5.54
C PHE A 32 11.54 8.77 5.63
N ASP A 33 11.83 9.70 6.55
CA ASP A 33 13.19 10.28 6.65
C ASP A 33 14.17 9.22 7.16
N HIS A 34 15.35 9.18 6.52
CA HIS A 34 16.45 8.26 6.82
C HIS A 34 16.10 6.76 6.72
N LYS A 35 15.03 6.42 6.01
CA LYS A 35 14.56 5.04 5.80
C LYS A 35 14.40 4.74 4.32
N THR A 36 14.50 3.45 3.98
CA THR A 36 14.01 2.87 2.74
C THR A 36 12.66 2.24 3.02
N VAL A 37 11.61 2.77 2.40
CA VAL A 37 10.23 2.38 2.67
C VAL A 37 9.57 1.92 1.39
N VAL A 38 8.95 0.75 1.45
CA VAL A 38 7.99 0.31 0.44
C VAL A 38 6.61 0.73 0.92
N ALA A 39 5.89 1.50 0.13
CA ALA A 39 4.52 1.88 0.45
C ALA A 39 3.59 1.51 -0.70
N PHE A 40 2.43 0.96 -0.39
CA PHE A 40 1.38 0.72 -1.36
C PHE A 40 0.06 1.30 -0.87
N ALA A 41 -0.75 1.77 -1.80
CA ALA A 41 -2.07 2.30 -1.52
C ALA A 41 -3.15 1.45 -2.15
N VAL A 42 -4.23 1.28 -1.40
CA VAL A 42 -5.45 0.59 -1.85
C VAL A 42 -6.63 1.57 -1.82
N PRO A 43 -7.71 1.32 -2.59
CA PRO A 43 -8.89 2.17 -2.58
C PRO A 43 -9.50 2.35 -1.19
N GLY A 44 -9.58 1.26 -0.42
CA GLY A 44 -10.00 1.27 0.96
C GLY A 44 -10.07 -0.11 1.60
N ALA A 45 -10.08 -0.15 2.93
CA ALA A 45 -10.36 -1.36 3.71
C ALA A 45 -11.73 -1.95 3.33
N PHE A 46 -11.84 -3.26 3.16
CA PHE A 46 -13.08 -3.98 2.80
C PHE A 46 -13.75 -3.60 1.46
N THR A 47 -13.15 -2.71 0.66
CA THR A 47 -13.86 -2.12 -0.50
C THR A 47 -13.70 -2.85 -1.82
N CYS A 48 -12.62 -3.61 -2.03
CA CYS A 48 -12.27 -4.16 -3.33
C CYS A 48 -11.80 -5.61 -3.18
N PRO A 49 -12.35 -6.55 -3.98
CA PRO A 49 -12.11 -7.98 -3.82
C PRO A 49 -10.64 -8.37 -3.94
N TYR A 50 -9.84 -7.60 -4.70
CA TYR A 50 -8.41 -7.90 -4.91
C TYR A 50 -7.45 -7.08 -4.04
N SER A 51 -7.93 -6.20 -3.17
CA SER A 51 -7.06 -5.53 -2.19
C SER A 51 -6.36 -6.51 -1.23
N PRO A 52 -7.00 -7.59 -0.76
CA PRO A 52 -6.33 -8.63 0.04
C PRO A 52 -5.14 -9.27 -0.67
N ILE A 53 -5.24 -9.53 -1.98
CA ILE A 53 -4.12 -10.10 -2.77
C ILE A 53 -2.89 -9.19 -2.70
N GLN A 54 -3.09 -7.88 -2.89
CA GLN A 54 -1.98 -6.93 -2.82
C GLN A 54 -1.38 -6.90 -1.42
N LEU A 55 -2.22 -6.77 -0.40
CA LEU A 55 -1.82 -6.71 1.00
C LEU A 55 -1.01 -7.93 1.42
N LEU A 56 -1.56 -9.12 1.16
CA LEU A 56 -0.92 -10.38 1.55
C LEU A 56 0.34 -10.63 0.75
N GLY A 57 0.39 -10.24 -0.53
CA GLY A 57 1.64 -10.22 -1.30
C GLY A 57 2.76 -9.52 -0.55
N TYR A 58 2.52 -8.28 -0.08
CA TYR A 58 3.53 -7.54 0.69
C TYR A 58 3.81 -8.16 2.06
N ASN A 59 2.80 -8.71 2.74
CA ASN A 59 2.96 -9.36 4.04
C ASN A 59 3.88 -10.59 3.95
N GLU A 60 3.64 -11.43 2.95
CA GLU A 60 4.36 -12.67 2.70
C GLU A 60 5.80 -12.43 2.22
N TYR A 61 6.02 -11.43 1.36
CA TYR A 61 7.37 -11.06 0.90
C TYR A 61 8.10 -10.11 1.87
N ALA A 62 7.55 -9.82 3.05
CA ALA A 62 8.12 -8.83 3.97
C ALA A 62 9.56 -9.14 4.37
N GLN A 63 9.89 -10.41 4.60
CA GLN A 63 11.27 -10.79 4.92
C GLN A 63 12.21 -10.54 3.74
N ALA A 64 11.80 -10.91 2.52
CA ALA A 64 12.60 -10.65 1.32
C ALA A 64 12.84 -9.14 1.10
N PHE A 65 11.84 -8.30 1.38
CA PHE A 65 12.03 -6.85 1.34
C PHE A 65 13.07 -6.37 2.37
N ARG A 66 13.00 -6.85 3.62
CA ARG A 66 13.97 -6.50 4.67
C ARG A 66 15.38 -6.94 4.35
N ASP A 67 15.54 -8.16 3.84
CA ASP A 67 16.83 -8.69 3.41
C ASP A 67 17.46 -7.86 2.28
N ASN A 68 16.63 -7.12 1.54
CA ASN A 68 17.05 -6.18 0.49
C ASN A 68 17.03 -4.71 0.93
N GLY A 69 17.07 -4.46 2.24
CA GLY A 69 17.30 -3.13 2.82
C GLY A 69 16.06 -2.25 2.98
N VAL A 70 14.85 -2.82 2.90
CA VAL A 70 13.61 -2.10 3.24
C VAL A 70 13.41 -2.10 4.75
N ASP A 71 13.30 -0.92 5.34
CA ASP A 71 13.09 -0.74 6.78
C ASP A 71 11.63 -0.95 7.19
N GLU A 72 10.70 -0.43 6.38
CA GLU A 72 9.27 -0.50 6.66
C GLU A 72 8.43 -0.75 5.39
N ILE A 73 7.32 -1.47 5.56
CA ILE A 73 6.30 -1.64 4.54
C ILE A 73 4.99 -1.00 5.02
N LEU A 74 4.45 -0.07 4.23
CA LEU A 74 3.26 0.70 4.57
C LEU A 74 2.08 0.37 3.65
N CYS A 75 0.90 0.18 4.24
CA CYS A 75 -0.38 0.17 3.52
C CYS A 75 -1.12 1.49 3.77
N ILE A 76 -1.33 2.30 2.73
CA ILE A 76 -2.02 3.59 2.82
C ILE A 76 -3.44 3.45 2.27
N ALA A 77 -4.44 3.93 3.02
CA ALA A 77 -5.80 3.98 2.52
C ALA A 77 -6.54 5.21 3.05
N VAL A 78 -7.50 5.70 2.27
CA VAL A 78 -8.41 6.77 2.68
C VAL A 78 -9.50 6.16 3.55
N ASN A 79 -9.15 5.85 4.80
CA ASN A 79 -10.02 5.24 5.80
C ASN A 79 -9.67 5.79 7.19
N ASP A 80 -10.60 5.62 8.13
CA ASP A 80 -10.32 5.86 9.54
C ASP A 80 -9.42 4.74 10.13
N PRO A 81 -8.69 5.03 11.23
CA PRO A 81 -7.80 4.06 11.85
C PRO A 81 -8.50 2.79 12.34
N PHE A 82 -9.79 2.86 12.73
CA PHE A 82 -10.48 1.71 13.29
C PHE A 82 -10.83 0.68 12.21
N SER A 83 -11.37 1.15 11.08
CA SER A 83 -11.65 0.29 9.93
C SER A 83 -10.37 -0.38 9.40
N LEU A 84 -9.27 0.37 9.33
CA LEU A 84 -7.99 -0.20 8.88
C LEU A 84 -7.39 -1.21 9.86
N ALA A 85 -7.49 -0.95 11.17
CA ALA A 85 -7.02 -1.88 12.19
C ALA A 85 -7.83 -3.20 12.16
N ALA A 86 -9.16 -3.12 12.06
CA ALA A 86 -10.01 -4.29 11.95
C ALA A 86 -9.71 -5.10 10.68
N TRP A 87 -9.48 -4.42 9.56
CA TRP A 87 -9.12 -5.10 8.31
C TRP A 87 -7.75 -5.78 8.39
N ALA A 88 -6.76 -5.12 9.00
CA ALA A 88 -5.43 -5.70 9.21
C ALA A 88 -5.49 -6.99 10.04
N GLU A 89 -6.33 -7.00 11.08
CA GLU A 89 -6.57 -8.17 11.93
C GLU A 89 -7.26 -9.31 11.17
N GLU A 90 -8.33 -9.00 10.42
CA GLU A 90 -9.08 -9.99 9.63
C GLU A 90 -8.20 -10.69 8.58
N GLU A 91 -7.33 -9.92 7.91
CA GLU A 91 -6.41 -10.45 6.89
C GLU A 91 -5.15 -11.09 7.50
N GLY A 92 -4.90 -10.94 8.80
CA GLY A 92 -3.69 -11.46 9.45
C GLY A 92 -2.39 -10.76 9.02
N ALA A 93 -2.48 -9.51 8.53
CA ALA A 93 -1.35 -8.77 7.97
C ALA A 93 -0.47 -8.11 9.04
N ASN A 94 0.38 -8.91 9.69
CA ASN A 94 1.20 -8.48 10.83
C ASN A 94 2.57 -7.89 10.46
N GLN A 95 3.00 -7.97 9.21
CA GLN A 95 4.29 -7.42 8.75
C GLN A 95 4.19 -6.01 8.18
N ILE A 96 2.98 -5.45 8.13
CA ILE A 96 2.65 -4.20 7.42
C ILE A 96 2.16 -3.15 8.42
N ARG A 97 2.63 -1.91 8.29
CA ARG A 97 2.07 -0.78 9.04
C ARG A 97 0.96 -0.12 8.22
N PHE A 98 -0.24 -0.04 8.79
CA PHE A 98 -1.38 0.59 8.15
C PHE A 98 -1.44 2.08 8.46
N ILE A 99 -1.61 2.90 7.43
CA ILE A 99 -1.61 4.36 7.50
C ILE A 99 -3.01 4.89 7.11
N PRO A 100 -3.78 5.41 8.09
CA PRO A 100 -5.10 5.99 7.88
C PRO A 100 -4.98 7.41 7.33
N ASP A 101 -5.01 7.56 6.01
CA ASP A 101 -5.13 8.87 5.35
C ASP A 101 -6.60 9.33 5.34
N LEU A 102 -7.19 9.46 6.53
CA LEU A 102 -8.63 9.67 6.72
C LEU A 102 -9.22 10.81 5.87
N ASN A 103 -8.50 11.92 5.75
CA ASN A 103 -8.93 13.09 4.98
C ASN A 103 -8.48 13.06 3.50
N GLY A 104 -7.78 12.00 3.10
CA GLY A 104 -7.17 11.86 1.77
C GLY A 104 -6.12 12.93 1.49
N GLU A 105 -5.48 13.51 2.51
CA GLU A 105 -4.57 14.63 2.34
C GLU A 105 -3.30 14.19 1.63
N PHE A 106 -2.71 13.08 2.08
CA PHE A 106 -1.54 12.50 1.44
C PHE A 106 -1.87 12.07 0.01
N THR A 107 -2.94 11.30 -0.17
CA THR A 107 -3.39 10.78 -1.46
C THR A 107 -3.70 11.90 -2.45
N ARG A 108 -4.31 13.01 -2.00
CA ARG A 108 -4.59 14.17 -2.85
C ARG A 108 -3.32 14.88 -3.30
N GLN A 109 -2.35 15.07 -2.39
CA GLN A 109 -1.07 15.70 -2.74
C GLN A 109 -0.19 14.80 -3.63
N MET A 110 -0.34 13.49 -3.52
CA MET A 110 0.24 12.52 -4.47
C MET A 110 -0.42 12.53 -5.85
N GLY A 111 -1.54 13.26 -6.03
CA GLY A 111 -2.32 13.24 -7.27
C GLY A 111 -3.07 11.93 -7.51
N MET A 112 -3.32 11.15 -6.44
CA MET A 112 -3.89 9.80 -6.49
C MET A 112 -5.34 9.74 -6.00
N ILE A 113 -5.95 10.87 -5.68
CA ILE A 113 -7.33 10.89 -5.20
C ILE A 113 -8.31 10.63 -6.36
N VAL A 114 -9.30 9.78 -6.12
CA VAL A 114 -10.43 9.53 -7.02
C VAL A 114 -11.73 9.77 -6.28
N ASN A 115 -12.71 10.33 -6.99
CA ASN A 115 -14.04 10.55 -6.44
C ASN A 115 -14.96 9.42 -6.91
N LEU A 116 -15.47 8.64 -5.95
CA LEU A 116 -16.41 7.53 -6.14
C LEU A 116 -17.74 7.80 -5.40
N SER A 117 -18.11 9.08 -5.25
CA SER A 117 -19.38 9.47 -4.63
C SER A 117 -20.60 8.92 -5.38
N ASP A 118 -20.52 8.72 -6.69
CA ASP A 118 -21.54 8.08 -7.51
C ASP A 118 -21.82 6.62 -7.07
N ARG A 119 -20.81 5.97 -6.48
CA ARG A 119 -20.89 4.62 -5.92
C ARG A 119 -21.09 4.61 -4.39
N GLY A 120 -21.34 5.76 -3.78
CA GLY A 120 -21.52 5.90 -2.33
C GLY A 120 -20.23 5.76 -1.51
N MET A 121 -19.06 5.71 -2.15
CA MET A 121 -17.78 5.48 -1.46
C MET A 121 -17.04 6.77 -1.09
N GLY A 122 -17.41 7.91 -1.68
CA GLY A 122 -16.72 9.18 -1.47
C GLY A 122 -15.35 9.23 -2.11
N GLN A 123 -14.42 9.99 -1.53
CA GLN A 123 -13.04 10.07 -2.02
C GLN A 123 -12.22 8.86 -1.58
N ARG A 124 -11.47 8.27 -2.49
CA ARG A 124 -10.61 7.10 -2.26
C ARG A 124 -9.25 7.26 -2.96
N SER A 125 -8.31 6.37 -2.66
CA SER A 125 -7.03 6.33 -3.36
C SER A 125 -7.13 5.50 -4.64
N ARG A 126 -6.39 5.91 -5.68
CA ARG A 126 -5.95 5.00 -6.73
C ARG A 126 -5.08 3.90 -6.13
N ARG A 127 -5.02 2.77 -6.82
CA ARG A 127 -4.09 1.69 -6.47
C ARG A 127 -2.71 2.01 -7.03
N TYR A 128 -1.70 2.03 -6.17
CA TYR A 128 -0.31 2.23 -6.56
C TYR A 128 0.65 1.61 -5.53
N SER A 129 1.90 1.42 -5.91
CA SER A 129 2.99 1.18 -4.96
C SER A 129 4.18 2.08 -5.28
N MET A 130 5.01 2.35 -4.29
CA MET A 130 6.17 3.21 -4.41
C MET A 130 7.32 2.72 -3.53
N LEU A 131 8.53 2.93 -4.03
CA LEU A 131 9.76 2.85 -3.26
C LEU A 131 10.18 4.27 -2.89
N VAL A 132 10.37 4.52 -1.60
CA VAL A 132 10.77 5.81 -1.05
C VAL A 132 12.09 5.64 -0.30
N LYS A 133 13.08 6.48 -0.59
CA LYS A 133 14.36 6.51 0.12
C LYS A 133 14.60 7.91 0.67
N ASP A 134 14.77 8.01 1.99
CA ASP A 134 14.98 9.28 2.69
C ASP A 134 13.93 10.35 2.30
N GLY A 135 12.66 9.95 2.33
CA GLY A 135 11.54 10.79 1.94
C GLY A 135 11.40 11.06 0.45
N VAL A 136 12.32 10.63 -0.43
CA VAL A 136 12.27 10.83 -1.87
C VAL A 136 11.67 9.62 -2.58
N ILE A 137 10.68 9.84 -3.44
CA ILE A 137 10.04 8.80 -4.25
C ILE A 137 11.03 8.36 -5.34
N GLU A 138 11.65 7.20 -5.17
CA GLU A 138 12.57 6.63 -6.17
C GLU A 138 11.80 6.04 -7.34
N LYS A 139 10.72 5.31 -7.03
CA LYS A 139 9.91 4.62 -8.03
C LYS A 139 8.44 4.63 -7.67
N LEU A 140 7.58 4.79 -8.68
CA LEU A 140 6.13 4.72 -8.53
C LEU A 140 5.52 3.78 -9.59
N PHE A 141 4.71 2.83 -9.14
CA PHE A 141 3.93 1.92 -9.97
C PHE A 141 2.44 2.23 -9.80
N VAL A 142 1.83 2.84 -10.81
CA VAL A 142 0.42 3.25 -10.77
C VAL A 142 -0.39 2.28 -11.61
N GLU A 143 -1.45 1.72 -11.04
CA GLU A 143 -2.39 0.88 -11.80
C GLU A 143 -3.19 1.71 -12.82
N GLY A 144 -3.84 1.01 -13.75
CA GLY A 144 -4.83 1.61 -14.63
C GLY A 144 -6.03 2.18 -13.87
N ASP A 145 -6.95 2.81 -14.59
CA ASP A 145 -8.09 3.51 -13.97
C ASP A 145 -9.11 2.59 -13.27
N SER A 146 -9.02 1.27 -13.46
CA SER A 146 -9.86 0.31 -12.74
C SER A 146 -9.36 0.09 -11.31
N LEU A 147 -10.19 0.45 -10.33
CA LEU A 147 -9.88 0.22 -8.90
C LEU A 147 -10.14 -1.23 -8.47
N GLU A 148 -10.98 -1.93 -9.25
CA GLU A 148 -11.45 -3.29 -9.01
C GLU A 148 -10.66 -4.34 -9.80
N SER A 149 -9.63 -3.96 -10.56
CA SER A 149 -8.78 -4.93 -11.23
C SER A 149 -7.77 -5.55 -10.26
N LEU A 150 -7.35 -6.77 -10.57
CA LEU A 150 -6.15 -7.37 -9.98
C LEU A 150 -4.96 -6.40 -10.10
N PRO A 151 -4.13 -6.27 -9.03
CA PRO A 151 -2.92 -5.46 -9.09
C PRO A 151 -1.90 -6.10 -10.04
N GLN A 152 -1.58 -5.43 -11.15
CA GLN A 152 -0.64 -5.94 -12.15
C GLN A 152 0.76 -5.35 -11.99
N VAL A 153 0.86 -4.07 -11.62
CA VAL A 153 2.14 -3.35 -11.53
C VAL A 153 2.47 -2.90 -10.12
N SER A 154 1.47 -2.76 -9.27
CA SER A 154 1.61 -2.33 -7.87
C SER A 154 1.73 -3.49 -6.87
N ASN A 155 1.74 -4.73 -7.38
CA ASN A 155 1.92 -5.94 -6.56
C ASN A 155 3.34 -6.05 -5.99
N ALA A 156 3.49 -6.92 -4.98
CA ALA A 156 4.74 -7.09 -4.26
C ALA A 156 5.84 -7.68 -5.15
N GLU A 157 5.51 -8.58 -6.06
CA GLU A 157 6.48 -9.20 -6.96
C GLU A 157 7.14 -8.17 -7.88
N THR A 158 6.35 -7.26 -8.47
CA THR A 158 6.88 -6.17 -9.31
C THR A 158 7.79 -5.25 -8.52
N MET A 159 7.43 -4.92 -7.28
CA MET A 159 8.27 -4.10 -6.41
C MET A 159 9.57 -4.81 -6.04
N LEU A 160 9.51 -6.10 -5.71
CA LEU A 160 10.68 -6.90 -5.35
C LEU A 160 11.62 -7.08 -6.54
N ASP A 161 11.07 -7.31 -7.73
CA ASP A 161 11.86 -7.40 -8.98
C ASP A 161 12.55 -6.08 -9.32
N TYR A 162 11.90 -4.94 -9.04
CA TYR A 162 12.52 -3.63 -9.18
C TYR A 162 13.64 -3.41 -8.16
N LEU A 163 13.41 -3.81 -6.91
CA LEU A 163 14.37 -3.65 -5.81
C LEU A 163 15.61 -4.51 -6.03
N ASN A 164 15.41 -5.78 -6.37
CA ASN A 164 16.47 -6.73 -6.70
C ASN A 164 15.93 -7.88 -7.57
N PRO A 165 16.20 -7.87 -8.89
CA PRO A 165 15.69 -8.88 -9.82
C PRO A 165 16.34 -10.27 -9.63
N ALA A 166 17.41 -10.38 -8.83
CA ALA A 166 18.07 -11.64 -8.51
C ALA A 166 17.50 -12.33 -7.26
N VAL A 167 16.48 -11.75 -6.61
CA VAL A 167 15.85 -12.38 -5.43
C VAL A 167 15.10 -13.63 -5.86
N GLU A 168 15.50 -14.76 -5.30
CA GLU A 168 14.71 -15.99 -5.39
C GLU A 168 13.44 -15.83 -4.56
N LYS A 169 12.30 -15.77 -5.26
CA LYS A 169 10.99 -15.79 -4.62
C LYS A 169 10.73 -17.21 -4.13
N PRO A 170 10.41 -17.43 -2.84
CA PRO A 170 10.19 -18.79 -2.37
C PRO A 170 9.04 -19.43 -3.16
N GLU A 171 9.25 -20.66 -3.63
CA GLU A 171 8.30 -21.39 -4.49
C GLU A 171 6.94 -21.52 -3.81
N GLU A 172 6.93 -21.82 -2.51
CA GLU A 172 5.73 -21.90 -1.66
C GLU A 172 4.93 -20.60 -1.69
N MET A 173 5.59 -19.44 -1.63
CA MET A 173 4.91 -18.14 -1.67
C MET A 173 4.34 -17.85 -3.05
N THR A 174 5.05 -18.25 -4.10
CA THR A 174 4.57 -18.12 -5.48
C THR A 174 3.32 -18.97 -5.71
N VAL A 175 3.32 -20.22 -5.22
CA VAL A 175 2.18 -21.13 -5.29
C VAL A 175 1.01 -20.58 -4.47
N LEU A 176 1.27 -20.11 -3.24
CA LEU A 176 0.26 -19.49 -2.39
C LEU A 176 -0.39 -18.30 -3.10
N MET A 177 0.39 -17.35 -3.60
CA MET A 177 -0.14 -16.18 -4.32
C MET A 177 -0.97 -16.59 -5.54
N GLN A 178 -0.53 -17.62 -6.28
CA GLN A 178 -1.29 -18.13 -7.42
C GLN A 178 -2.63 -18.76 -6.99
N MET A 179 -2.65 -19.50 -5.88
CA MET A 179 -3.87 -20.05 -5.30
C MET A 179 -4.84 -18.94 -4.87
N TRP A 180 -4.34 -17.94 -4.15
CA TRP A 180 -5.13 -16.79 -3.69
C TRP A 180 -5.75 -16.03 -4.87
N ARG A 181 -4.97 -15.77 -5.93
CA ARG A 181 -5.48 -15.17 -7.17
C ARG A 181 -6.58 -16.02 -7.79
N THR A 182 -6.42 -17.34 -7.82
CA THR A 182 -7.40 -18.24 -8.42
C THR A 182 -8.70 -18.27 -7.61
N ILE A 183 -8.63 -18.38 -6.28
CA ILE A 183 -9.79 -18.42 -5.39
C ILE A 183 -10.59 -17.13 -5.48
N LEU A 184 -9.92 -15.97 -5.35
CA LEU A 184 -10.59 -14.67 -5.36
C LEU A 184 -11.11 -14.28 -6.75
N CYS A 185 -10.51 -14.76 -7.84
CA CYS A 185 -11.08 -14.61 -9.18
C CYS A 185 -12.28 -15.52 -9.43
N ALA A 186 -12.35 -16.70 -8.80
CA ALA A 186 -13.48 -17.63 -8.98
C ALA A 186 -14.74 -17.24 -8.18
N GLN A 187 -14.63 -16.27 -7.27
CA GLN A 187 -15.73 -15.77 -6.45
C GLN A 187 -16.46 -14.55 -7.05
N ASN A 188 -15.98 -14.04 -8.20
CA ASN A 188 -16.59 -12.95 -8.98
C ASN A 188 -17.04 -13.45 -10.36
#